data_AF-A0A175VZM5-F1
#
_entry.id   AF-A0A175VZM5-F1
#
_cell.length_a   1.000
_cell.length_b   1.000
_cell.length_c   1.000
_cell.angle_alpha   90.00
_cell.angle_beta   90.00
_cell.angle_gamma   90.00
#
_symmetry.space_group_name_H-M   'P 1'
#
loop_
_entity.id
_entity.type
_entity.pdbx_description
1 polymer ?
#
loop_
_entity_poly.entity_id
_entity_poly.type
_entity_poly.pdbx_seq_one_letter_code
_entity_poly.pdbx_strand_id
1 'polypeptide(L)'
;MEKRELVRDMVVETRKQLRRDGWGVEREKDMSNPKGRSVSVKIRVHKDLRKTMDFITTVLGPDDNRHIDFITIHPRTRSTPSSTPINTEALEILTSTFGDRVPILVSGDVFALNALPFTSPLLTTASRGSDSLPTATNDNNNDLLIHIPKLAGLMSARAILANPALYTGHDACPWEAVETFMNNVARCPLPFKLVLHHLSEMCAPGMGPNKTALLTKQERAAMLACTNMIDLIDFLDEKRGGLRRDGTR
;
A
#
# COMPACT_ATOMS: atom_id res chain seq x y z
N MET A 1 7.65 17.47 -8.76
CA MET A 1 6.39 18.20 -8.49
C MET A 1 6.45 19.63 -9.02
N GLU A 2 7.44 20.46 -8.68
CA GLU A 2 7.51 21.85 -9.21
C GLU A 2 7.88 21.94 -10.70
N LYS A 3 8.64 20.97 -11.23
CA LYS A 3 9.05 20.92 -12.65
C LYS A 3 8.19 19.94 -13.44
N ARG A 4 6.91 20.29 -13.69
CA ARG A 4 5.93 19.38 -14.32
C ARG A 4 6.34 18.90 -15.73
N GLU A 5 6.92 19.77 -16.54
CA GLU A 5 7.39 19.43 -17.90
C GLU A 5 8.56 18.46 -17.88
N LEU A 6 9.52 18.66 -16.98
CA LEU A 6 10.61 17.71 -16.78
C LEU A 6 10.09 16.31 -16.41
N VAL A 7 9.05 16.23 -15.57
CA VAL A 7 8.44 14.93 -15.22
C VAL A 7 7.75 14.30 -16.42
N ARG A 8 6.98 15.07 -17.19
CA ARG A 8 6.40 14.60 -18.46
C ARG A 8 7.49 14.02 -19.37
N ASP A 9 8.58 14.76 -19.57
CA ASP A 9 9.65 14.34 -20.47
C ASP A 9 10.34 13.05 -20.00
N MET A 10 10.58 12.92 -18.69
CA MET A 10 11.09 11.67 -18.11
C MET A 10 10.14 10.48 -18.34
N VAL A 11 8.83 10.66 -18.16
CA VAL A 11 7.83 9.60 -18.39
C VAL A 11 7.79 9.20 -19.87
N VAL A 12 7.76 10.19 -20.76
CA VAL A 12 7.72 9.97 -22.21
C VAL A 12 8.98 9.24 -22.67
N GLU A 13 10.16 9.67 -22.23
CA GLU A 13 11.41 9.02 -22.62
C GLU A 13 11.55 7.62 -22.01
N THR A 14 11.12 7.41 -20.77
CA THR A 14 11.08 6.07 -20.15
C THR A 14 10.24 5.12 -21.00
N ARG A 15 9.04 5.53 -21.41
CA ARG A 15 8.17 4.70 -22.26
C ARG A 15 8.80 4.45 -23.64
N LYS A 16 9.43 5.46 -24.24
CA LYS A 16 10.17 5.31 -25.51
C LYS A 16 11.31 4.31 -25.38
N GLN A 17 12.09 4.39 -24.30
CA GLN A 17 13.21 3.49 -24.07
C GLN A 17 12.73 2.04 -23.86
N LEU A 18 11.71 1.82 -23.03
CA LEU A 18 11.12 0.48 -22.86
C LEU A 18 10.65 -0.13 -24.18
N ARG A 19 10.05 0.68 -25.07
CA ARG A 19 9.67 0.22 -26.42
C ARG A 19 10.90 -0.18 -27.25
N ARG A 20 11.98 0.61 -27.22
CA ARG A 20 13.24 0.29 -27.90
C ARG A 20 13.85 -1.01 -27.39
N ASP A 21 13.72 -1.27 -26.09
CA ASP A 21 14.19 -2.50 -25.45
C ASP A 21 13.29 -3.72 -25.74
N GLY A 22 12.22 -3.56 -26.52
CA GLY A 22 11.33 -4.64 -26.96
C GLY A 22 10.19 -4.97 -26.00
N TRP A 23 9.89 -4.11 -25.03
CA TRP A 23 8.71 -4.24 -24.16
C TRP A 23 7.45 -3.68 -24.83
N GLY A 24 6.32 -4.33 -24.57
CA GLY A 24 4.99 -3.79 -24.88
C GLY A 24 4.64 -2.69 -23.90
N VAL A 25 4.33 -1.50 -24.41
CA VAL A 25 4.05 -0.29 -23.60
C VAL A 25 2.89 0.52 -24.18
N GLU A 26 1.92 -0.12 -24.81
CA GLU A 26 0.70 0.48 -25.36
C GLU A 26 -0.50 0.42 -24.39
N ARG A 27 -0.22 0.47 -23.08
CA ARG A 27 -1.21 0.53 -21.99
C ARG A 27 -2.17 -0.66 -22.03
N GLU A 28 -3.47 -0.41 -22.15
CA GLU A 28 -4.52 -1.44 -22.17
C GLU A 28 -4.31 -2.49 -23.27
N LYS A 29 -3.73 -2.11 -24.41
CA LYS A 29 -3.46 -3.06 -25.51
C LYS A 29 -2.42 -4.12 -25.15
N ASP A 30 -1.50 -3.81 -24.24
CA ASP A 30 -0.44 -4.70 -23.80
C ASP A 30 -0.73 -5.33 -22.43
N MET A 31 -1.95 -5.18 -21.91
CA MET A 31 -2.31 -5.69 -20.58
C MET A 31 -2.17 -7.21 -20.45
N SER A 32 -2.47 -7.96 -21.52
CA SER A 32 -2.30 -9.41 -21.59
C SER A 32 -0.98 -9.84 -22.25
N ASN A 33 -0.15 -8.89 -22.69
CA ASN A 33 1.13 -9.17 -23.31
C ASN A 33 2.13 -9.66 -22.24
N PRO A 34 2.78 -10.82 -22.39
CA PRO A 34 3.82 -11.28 -21.46
C PRO A 34 5.02 -10.31 -21.35
N LYS A 35 5.26 -9.51 -22.39
CA LYS A 35 6.23 -8.41 -22.41
C LYS A 35 5.59 -7.05 -22.11
N GLY A 36 4.35 -7.01 -21.63
CA GLY A 36 3.67 -5.77 -21.23
C GLY A 36 4.34 -5.12 -20.02
N ARG A 37 4.50 -3.79 -20.07
CA ARG A 37 5.04 -2.97 -18.99
C ARG A 37 4.22 -1.70 -18.85
N SER A 38 3.91 -1.34 -17.61
CA SER A 38 3.29 -0.08 -17.26
C SER A 38 4.33 0.97 -16.89
N VAL A 39 4.00 2.23 -17.16
CA VAL A 39 4.73 3.41 -16.69
C VAL A 39 3.73 4.27 -15.92
N SER A 40 4.01 4.54 -14.65
CA SER A 40 3.12 5.29 -13.77
C SER A 40 3.92 6.27 -12.91
N VAL A 41 3.20 7.18 -12.23
CA VAL A 41 3.82 8.12 -11.28
C VAL A 41 3.14 8.05 -9.92
N LYS A 42 3.93 8.25 -8.87
CA LYS A 42 3.43 8.46 -7.50
C LYS A 42 3.74 9.87 -7.06
N ILE A 43 2.71 10.61 -6.63
CA ILE A 43 2.84 12.02 -6.25
C ILE A 43 2.36 12.28 -4.83
N ARG A 44 2.81 13.42 -4.28
CA ARG A 44 2.18 14.13 -3.16
C ARG A 44 1.40 15.32 -3.72
N VAL A 45 0.48 15.92 -2.99
CA VAL A 45 -0.23 17.12 -3.47
C VAL A 45 0.57 18.40 -3.20
N HIS A 46 0.31 19.45 -3.98
CA HIS A 46 0.77 20.80 -3.68
C HIS A 46 -0.14 21.47 -2.64
N LYS A 47 0.37 22.54 -1.99
CA LYS A 47 -0.46 23.37 -1.09
C LYS A 47 -1.62 24.03 -1.86
N ASP A 48 -1.33 24.50 -3.08
CA ASP A 48 -2.35 24.94 -4.02
C ASP A 48 -2.74 23.77 -4.92
N LEU A 49 -3.99 23.30 -4.78
CA LEU A 49 -4.48 22.15 -5.53
C LEU A 49 -4.50 22.41 -7.04
N ARG A 50 -4.63 23.67 -7.48
CA ARG A 50 -4.57 24.02 -8.92
C ARG A 50 -3.23 23.64 -9.53
N LYS A 51 -2.13 23.83 -8.80
CA LYS A 51 -0.79 23.36 -9.23
C LYS A 51 -0.72 21.84 -9.35
N THR A 52 -1.48 21.11 -8.52
CA THR A 52 -1.57 19.65 -8.61
C THR A 52 -2.34 19.25 -9.85
N MET A 53 -3.47 19.90 -10.14
CA MET A 53 -4.25 19.66 -11.35
C MET A 53 -3.42 19.94 -12.61
N ASP A 54 -2.74 21.08 -12.67
CA ASP A 54 -1.82 21.41 -13.76
C ASP A 54 -0.72 20.36 -13.96
N PHE A 55 -0.14 19.87 -12.85
CA PHE A 55 0.87 18.84 -12.88
C PHE A 55 0.30 17.54 -13.48
N ILE A 56 -0.86 17.09 -13.01
CA ILE A 56 -1.51 15.87 -13.49
C ILE A 56 -1.85 16.01 -14.98
N THR A 57 -2.45 17.13 -15.40
CA THR A 57 -2.75 17.41 -16.81
C THR A 57 -1.49 17.32 -17.68
N THR A 58 -0.38 17.93 -17.23
CA THR A 58 0.88 17.92 -17.99
C THR A 58 1.49 16.52 -18.11
N VAL A 59 1.50 15.76 -17.01
CA VAL A 59 2.10 14.42 -16.99
C VAL A 59 1.23 13.42 -17.74
N LEU A 60 -0.09 13.51 -17.60
CA LEU A 60 -1.05 12.60 -18.25
C LEU A 60 -0.99 12.73 -19.77
N GLY A 61 -0.87 13.97 -20.28
CA GLY A 61 -0.82 14.22 -21.72
C GLY A 61 -2.21 14.15 -22.38
N PRO A 62 -2.26 13.86 -23.70
CA PRO A 62 -3.51 13.81 -24.46
C PRO A 62 -4.35 12.57 -24.14
N ASP A 63 -5.66 12.66 -24.35
CA ASP A 63 -6.64 11.64 -23.93
C ASP A 63 -6.50 10.31 -24.68
N ASP A 64 -6.23 10.39 -25.98
CA ASP A 64 -6.07 9.25 -26.88
C ASP A 64 -4.72 8.53 -26.71
N ASN A 65 -3.74 9.20 -26.10
CA ASN A 65 -2.40 8.66 -25.92
C ASN A 65 -1.75 9.12 -24.61
N ARG A 66 -2.43 8.83 -23.50
CA ARG A 66 -1.93 9.10 -22.16
C ARG A 66 -0.53 8.54 -21.95
N HIS A 67 0.33 9.34 -21.33
CA HIS A 67 1.73 8.96 -21.10
C HIS A 67 1.90 7.95 -19.96
N ILE A 68 0.97 7.94 -19.00
CA ILE A 68 0.97 7.06 -17.83
C ILE A 68 -0.23 6.10 -17.85
N ASP A 69 -0.02 4.90 -17.32
CA ASP A 69 -1.05 3.87 -17.18
C ASP A 69 -1.97 4.15 -16.00
N PHE A 70 -1.41 4.55 -14.86
CA PHE A 70 -2.12 4.92 -13.64
C PHE A 70 -1.33 5.98 -12.85
N ILE A 71 -1.98 6.60 -11.88
CA ILE A 71 -1.36 7.54 -10.94
C ILE A 71 -1.65 7.15 -9.50
N THR A 72 -0.63 7.20 -8.63
CA THR A 72 -0.82 7.08 -7.18
C THR A 72 -0.69 8.44 -6.52
N ILE A 73 -1.71 8.85 -5.75
CA ILE A 73 -1.75 10.14 -5.07
C ILE A 73 -1.65 9.93 -3.57
N HIS A 74 -0.67 10.58 -2.95
CA HIS A 74 -0.63 10.79 -1.50
C HIS A 74 -1.21 12.17 -1.19
N PRO A 75 -2.43 12.28 -0.60
CA PRO A 75 -3.10 13.56 -0.33
C PRO A 75 -2.51 14.32 0.87
N ARG A 76 -1.19 14.34 0.97
CA ARG A 76 -0.40 15.17 1.89
C ARG A 76 0.57 15.99 1.06
N THR A 77 0.91 17.18 1.54
CA THR A 77 2.00 17.94 0.93
C THR A 77 3.36 17.31 1.29
N ARG A 78 4.43 17.75 0.61
CA ARG A 78 5.80 17.28 0.92
C ARG A 78 6.15 17.45 2.40
N SER A 79 5.73 18.57 3.01
CA SER A 79 6.05 18.97 4.38
C SER A 79 4.99 18.60 5.41
N THR A 80 3.86 18.01 5.00
CA THR A 80 2.83 17.56 5.95
C THR A 80 3.36 16.36 6.75
N PRO A 81 3.39 16.42 8.09
CA PRO A 81 3.82 15.30 8.92
C PRO A 81 2.95 14.05 8.74
N SER A 82 3.52 12.87 8.99
CA SER A 82 2.79 11.60 8.87
C SER A 82 1.71 11.37 9.95
N SER A 83 1.71 12.20 11.00
CA SER A 83 0.70 12.23 12.07
C SER A 83 -0.54 13.01 11.68
N THR A 84 -0.45 13.95 10.73
CA THR A 84 -1.60 14.69 10.23
C THR A 84 -2.38 13.82 9.24
N PRO A 85 -3.70 13.63 9.37
CA PRO A 85 -4.50 12.86 8.41
C PRO A 85 -4.32 13.30 6.94
N ILE A 86 -4.56 12.40 6.00
CA ILE A 86 -4.61 12.77 4.57
C ILE A 86 -5.76 13.77 4.31
N ASN A 87 -5.58 14.63 3.31
CA ASN A 87 -6.64 15.52 2.84
C ASN A 87 -7.60 14.75 1.91
N THR A 88 -8.73 14.31 2.45
CA THR A 88 -9.75 13.53 1.74
C THR A 88 -10.52 14.37 0.71
N GLU A 89 -10.77 15.65 0.97
CA GLU A 89 -11.38 16.59 0.03
C GLU A 89 -10.51 16.76 -1.24
N ALA A 90 -9.19 16.92 -1.06
CA ALA A 90 -8.26 17.01 -2.17
C ALA A 90 -8.25 15.71 -2.99
N LEU A 91 -8.34 14.56 -2.33
CA LEU A 91 -8.43 13.27 -3.02
C LEU A 91 -9.73 13.16 -3.83
N GLU A 92 -10.87 13.55 -3.27
CA GLU A 92 -12.16 13.58 -3.96
C GLU A 92 -12.12 14.50 -5.18
N ILE A 93 -11.64 15.74 -5.05
CA ILE A 93 -11.54 16.69 -6.17
C ILE A 93 -10.69 16.10 -7.29
N LEU A 94 -9.52 15.55 -6.97
CA LEU A 94 -8.59 15.00 -7.97
C LEU A 94 -9.15 13.74 -8.64
N THR A 95 -9.81 12.86 -7.89
CA THR A 95 -10.45 11.65 -8.45
C THR A 95 -11.68 11.97 -9.28
N SER A 96 -12.53 12.89 -8.85
CA SER A 96 -13.66 13.38 -9.64
C SER A 96 -13.22 14.01 -10.96
N THR A 97 -12.12 14.77 -10.95
CA THR A 97 -11.58 15.46 -12.12
C THR A 97 -10.90 14.51 -13.13
N PHE A 98 -10.06 13.58 -12.66
CA PHE A 98 -9.17 12.81 -13.53
C PHE A 98 -9.49 11.31 -13.62
N GLY A 99 -10.35 10.79 -12.74
CA GLY A 99 -10.61 9.35 -12.60
C GLY A 99 -11.19 8.66 -13.84
N ASP A 100 -11.87 9.41 -14.73
CA ASP A 100 -12.36 8.87 -16.00
C ASP A 100 -11.25 8.71 -17.05
N ARG A 101 -10.16 9.48 -16.91
CA ARG A 101 -9.05 9.51 -17.86
C ARG A 101 -7.92 8.56 -17.48
N VAL A 102 -7.73 8.34 -16.17
CA VAL A 102 -6.62 7.53 -15.65
C VAL A 102 -7.00 6.90 -14.31
N PRO A 103 -6.72 5.59 -14.11
CA PRO A 103 -6.87 4.97 -12.80
C PRO A 103 -6.07 5.71 -11.72
N ILE A 104 -6.75 6.06 -10.63
CA ILE A 104 -6.13 6.74 -9.49
C ILE A 104 -6.12 5.82 -8.28
N LEU A 105 -4.93 5.60 -7.74
CA LEU A 105 -4.71 4.91 -6.48
C LEU A 105 -4.44 5.95 -5.37
N VAL A 106 -4.98 5.73 -4.18
CA VAL A 106 -4.61 6.51 -3.00
C VAL A 106 -3.49 5.84 -2.23
N SER A 107 -2.51 6.61 -1.78
CA SER A 107 -1.48 6.18 -0.84
C SER A 107 -1.49 7.09 0.38
N GLY A 108 -1.68 6.52 1.57
CA GLY A 108 -1.78 7.27 2.81
C GLY A 108 -3.03 6.88 3.57
N ASP A 109 -2.86 6.64 4.86
CA ASP A 109 -3.91 6.26 5.82
C ASP A 109 -4.72 5.01 5.43
N VAL A 110 -4.14 4.16 4.59
CA VAL A 110 -4.59 2.79 4.31
C VAL A 110 -4.00 1.88 5.41
N PHE A 111 -4.54 1.98 6.63
CA PHE A 111 -4.06 1.25 7.80
C PHE A 111 -4.79 -0.06 8.08
N ALA A 112 -6.09 -0.10 7.82
CA ALA A 112 -6.94 -1.28 7.84
C ALA A 112 -8.04 -1.07 6.79
N LEU A 113 -8.49 -2.14 6.13
CA LEU A 113 -9.48 -2.02 5.04
C LEU A 113 -10.86 -1.61 5.57
N ASN A 114 -11.20 -1.95 6.82
CA ASN A 114 -12.44 -1.58 7.48
C ASN A 114 -12.42 -0.20 8.17
N ALA A 115 -11.30 0.53 8.10
CA ALA A 115 -11.11 1.79 8.82
C ALA A 115 -10.46 2.87 7.94
N LEU A 116 -10.86 2.95 6.66
CA LEU A 116 -10.43 4.03 5.77
C LEU A 116 -11.10 5.35 6.14
N PRO A 117 -10.43 6.51 5.96
CA PRO A 117 -10.99 7.82 6.26
C PRO A 117 -11.98 8.34 5.18
N PHE A 118 -12.42 7.46 4.28
CA PHE A 118 -13.35 7.74 3.18
C PHE A 118 -14.06 6.45 2.79
N THR A 119 -15.17 6.56 2.05
CA THR A 119 -15.86 5.40 1.48
C THR A 119 -15.61 5.30 -0.03
N SER A 120 -15.58 4.09 -0.57
CA SER A 120 -15.39 3.84 -2.00
C SER A 120 -15.95 2.46 -2.41
N PRO A 121 -16.47 2.30 -3.64
CA PRO A 121 -16.97 1.00 -4.12
C PRO A 121 -15.96 -0.16 -4.07
N LEU A 122 -14.66 0.15 -4.01
CA LEU A 122 -13.57 -0.84 -3.89
C LEU A 122 -13.68 -1.74 -2.66
N LEU A 123 -14.26 -1.25 -1.56
CA LEU A 123 -14.36 -2.01 -0.31
C LEU A 123 -15.63 -2.86 -0.23
N THR A 124 -16.71 -2.42 -0.87
CA THR A 124 -17.98 -3.16 -0.90
C THR A 124 -17.83 -4.53 -1.56
N THR A 125 -16.84 -4.68 -2.44
CA THR A 125 -16.52 -5.96 -3.10
C THR A 125 -15.66 -6.89 -2.24
N ALA A 126 -14.83 -6.37 -1.34
CA ALA A 126 -13.94 -7.18 -0.50
C ALA A 126 -14.68 -7.91 0.64
N SER A 127 -15.73 -7.31 1.21
CA SER A 127 -16.53 -7.95 2.29
C SER A 127 -17.36 -9.16 1.84
N ARG A 128 -17.45 -9.49 0.55
CA ARG A 128 -18.14 -10.71 0.09
C ARG A 128 -17.33 -12.00 0.32
N GLY A 129 -16.09 -11.91 0.82
CA GLY A 129 -15.20 -13.06 1.01
C GLY A 129 -15.08 -13.62 2.44
N SER A 130 -15.69 -13.00 3.46
CA SER A 130 -15.64 -13.50 4.84
C SER A 130 -17.04 -13.60 5.45
N ASP A 131 -17.48 -14.83 5.73
CA ASP A 131 -18.68 -15.17 6.50
C ASP A 131 -18.53 -14.77 7.99
N SER A 132 -18.33 -13.49 8.24
CA SER A 132 -18.46 -12.90 9.57
C SER A 132 -19.40 -11.72 9.44
N LEU A 133 -20.65 -11.95 9.87
CA LEU A 133 -21.69 -10.95 10.07
C LEU A 133 -21.07 -9.68 10.69
N PRO A 134 -21.23 -8.48 10.10
CA PRO A 134 -20.76 -7.28 10.76
C PRO A 134 -21.58 -7.12 12.02
N THR A 135 -20.92 -7.28 13.18
CA THR A 135 -21.50 -6.85 14.44
C THR A 135 -21.65 -5.35 14.32
N ALA A 136 -22.88 -4.88 14.21
CA ALA A 136 -23.20 -3.47 14.16
C ALA A 136 -22.78 -2.83 15.49
N THR A 137 -21.54 -2.39 15.57
CA THR A 137 -21.11 -1.45 16.60
C THR A 137 -21.72 -0.10 16.23
N ASN A 138 -22.66 0.32 17.07
CA ASN A 138 -23.26 1.66 17.08
C ASN A 138 -22.15 2.72 17.24
N ASP A 139 -21.53 3.14 16.14
CA ASP A 139 -20.67 4.34 16.13
C ASP A 139 -21.50 5.54 15.67
N ASN A 140 -22.10 6.19 16.65
CA ASN A 140 -22.84 7.45 16.55
C ASN A 140 -21.93 8.67 16.25
N ASN A 141 -20.81 8.49 15.54
CA ASN A 141 -19.85 9.54 15.20
C ASN A 141 -19.38 9.48 13.72
N ASN A 142 -20.18 8.91 12.82
CA ASN A 142 -19.97 9.11 11.39
C ASN A 142 -20.36 10.56 11.01
N ASP A 143 -19.48 11.51 11.31
CA ASP A 143 -19.27 12.61 10.38
C ASP A 143 -19.18 11.98 8.99
N LEU A 144 -20.11 12.40 8.11
CA LEU A 144 -20.36 11.80 6.80
C LEU A 144 -19.05 11.62 6.03
N LEU A 145 -18.47 10.41 6.07
CA LEU A 145 -17.23 10.10 5.37
C LEU A 145 -17.41 10.43 3.89
N ILE A 146 -16.49 11.22 3.32
CA ILE A 146 -16.52 11.58 1.91
C ILE A 146 -16.54 10.31 1.06
N HIS A 147 -17.48 10.25 0.11
CA HIS A 147 -17.61 9.15 -0.83
C HIS A 147 -16.81 9.42 -2.09
N ILE A 148 -15.90 8.50 -2.46
CA ILE A 148 -14.97 8.67 -3.59
C ILE A 148 -15.24 7.57 -4.64
N PRO A 149 -16.21 7.78 -5.55
CA PRO A 149 -16.69 6.73 -6.45
C PRO A 149 -15.70 6.33 -7.54
N LYS A 150 -14.81 7.26 -7.96
CA LYS A 150 -13.84 7.05 -9.06
C LYS A 150 -12.45 6.59 -8.57
N LEU A 151 -12.31 6.26 -7.29
CA LEU A 151 -11.06 5.72 -6.77
C LEU A 151 -10.86 4.30 -7.32
N ALA A 152 -9.69 4.03 -7.92
CA ALA A 152 -9.42 2.77 -8.61
C ALA A 152 -8.57 1.78 -7.80
N GLY A 153 -7.89 2.24 -6.73
CA GLY A 153 -7.17 1.32 -5.85
C GLY A 153 -6.57 1.97 -4.61
N LEU A 154 -5.99 1.12 -3.75
CA LEU A 154 -5.39 1.48 -2.48
C LEU A 154 -3.93 1.04 -2.43
N MET A 155 -3.03 1.89 -1.94
CA MET A 155 -1.63 1.57 -1.69
C MET A 155 -1.27 1.83 -0.21
N SER A 156 -1.05 0.75 0.53
CA SER A 156 -0.47 0.80 1.86
C SER A 156 1.06 0.80 1.80
N ALA A 157 1.68 1.33 2.86
CA ALA A 157 3.14 1.35 3.01
C ALA A 157 3.53 0.95 4.43
N ARG A 158 3.23 1.79 5.42
CA ARG A 158 3.55 1.50 6.82
C ARG A 158 2.71 0.36 7.39
N ALA A 159 1.43 0.26 6.99
CA ALA A 159 0.55 -0.75 7.53
C ALA A 159 0.84 -2.14 6.97
N ILE A 160 1.18 -2.27 5.68
CA ILE A 160 1.59 -3.56 5.10
C ILE A 160 2.92 -4.06 5.70
N LEU A 161 3.82 -3.15 6.11
CA LEU A 161 5.04 -3.52 6.83
C LEU A 161 4.73 -4.12 8.21
N ALA A 162 3.77 -3.54 8.93
CA ALA A 162 3.33 -4.04 10.23
C ALA A 162 2.36 -5.24 10.13
N ASN A 163 1.69 -5.41 9.00
CA ASN A 163 0.74 -6.49 8.74
C ASN A 163 0.72 -6.84 7.24
N PRO A 164 1.55 -7.80 6.79
CA PRO A 164 1.55 -8.23 5.39
C PRO A 164 0.23 -8.86 4.91
N ALA A 165 -0.63 -9.30 5.84
CA ALA A 165 -1.96 -9.85 5.55
C ALA A 165 -3.06 -8.78 5.44
N LEU A 166 -2.71 -7.49 5.42
CA LEU A 166 -3.68 -6.39 5.29
C LEU A 166 -4.66 -6.59 4.13
N TYR A 167 -4.15 -6.96 2.95
CA TYR A 167 -4.96 -7.10 1.74
C TYR A 167 -5.75 -8.41 1.64
N THR A 168 -5.55 -9.34 2.59
CA THR A 168 -6.40 -10.53 2.76
C THR A 168 -7.50 -10.31 3.81
N GLY A 169 -7.63 -9.09 4.34
CA GLY A 169 -8.71 -8.69 5.24
C GLY A 169 -8.38 -8.81 6.73
N HIS A 170 -7.14 -9.14 7.10
CA HIS A 170 -6.76 -9.17 8.51
C HIS A 170 -6.54 -7.75 9.07
N ASP A 171 -7.15 -7.46 10.21
CA ASP A 171 -7.02 -6.17 10.90
C ASP A 171 -5.71 -6.02 11.72
N ALA A 172 -5.06 -7.14 12.04
CA ALA A 172 -3.77 -7.20 12.71
C ALA A 172 -2.91 -8.32 12.09
N CYS A 173 -1.59 -8.26 12.25
CA CYS A 173 -0.70 -9.26 11.67
C CYS A 173 -0.97 -10.64 12.26
N PRO A 174 -1.35 -11.64 11.44
CA PRO A 174 -1.43 -13.01 11.90
C PRO A 174 -0.03 -13.63 11.96
N TRP A 175 0.15 -14.64 12.80
CA TRP A 175 1.40 -15.40 12.85
C TRP A 175 1.68 -16.17 11.55
N GLU A 176 0.65 -16.55 10.81
CA GLU A 176 0.75 -17.17 9.48
C GLU A 176 1.54 -16.28 8.51
N ALA A 177 1.44 -14.95 8.66
CA ALA A 177 2.25 -14.01 7.87
C ALA A 177 3.73 -14.04 8.30
N VAL A 178 4.01 -14.16 9.61
CA VAL A 178 5.38 -14.31 10.15
C VAL A 178 6.01 -15.62 9.66
N GLU A 179 5.28 -16.72 9.74
CA GLU A 179 5.70 -18.04 9.25
C GLU A 179 6.03 -17.98 7.75
N THR A 180 5.13 -17.40 6.94
CA THR A 180 5.35 -17.21 5.50
C THR A 180 6.59 -16.36 5.22
N PHE A 181 6.79 -15.27 5.97
CA PHE A 181 7.97 -14.43 5.85
C PHE A 181 9.26 -15.21 6.17
N MET A 182 9.28 -15.96 7.28
CA MET A 182 10.45 -16.75 7.68
C MET A 182 10.77 -17.86 6.68
N ASN A 183 9.76 -18.55 6.13
CA ASN A 183 9.95 -19.54 5.07
C ASN A 183 10.55 -18.91 3.81
N ASN A 184 10.15 -17.69 3.45
CA ASN A 184 10.73 -16.96 2.32
C ASN A 184 12.17 -16.51 2.61
N VAL A 185 12.48 -16.04 3.82
CA VAL A 185 13.85 -15.69 4.23
C VAL A 185 14.77 -16.90 4.19
N ALA A 186 14.30 -18.09 4.60
CA ALA A 186 15.10 -19.31 4.52
C ALA A 186 15.44 -19.69 3.07
N ARG A 187 14.52 -19.45 2.12
CA ARG A 187 14.73 -19.71 0.68
C ARG A 187 15.56 -18.65 -0.03
N CYS A 188 15.36 -17.39 0.34
CA CYS A 188 16.03 -16.23 -0.22
C CYS A 188 16.58 -15.36 0.93
N PRO A 189 17.80 -15.66 1.41
CA PRO A 189 18.36 -15.03 2.59
C PRO A 189 18.46 -13.51 2.49
N LEU A 190 17.96 -12.85 3.52
CA LEU A 190 18.16 -11.41 3.75
C LEU A 190 19.26 -11.21 4.80
N PRO A 191 19.97 -10.07 4.78
CA PRO A 191 20.81 -9.65 5.90
C PRO A 191 20.03 -9.72 7.22
N PHE A 192 20.61 -10.38 8.23
CA PHE A 192 19.92 -10.68 9.49
C PHE A 192 19.27 -9.46 10.16
N LYS A 193 19.92 -8.29 10.13
CA LYS A 193 19.36 -7.04 10.67
C LYS A 193 18.06 -6.60 9.99
N LEU A 194 17.90 -6.89 8.69
CA LEU A 194 16.64 -6.60 7.98
C LEU A 194 15.54 -7.57 8.39
N VAL A 195 15.90 -8.85 8.62
CA VAL A 195 14.95 -9.85 9.15
C VAL A 195 14.44 -9.42 10.52
N LEU A 196 15.33 -9.03 11.44
CA LEU A 196 14.95 -8.48 12.74
C LEU A 196 14.07 -7.24 12.63
N HIS A 197 14.39 -6.32 11.70
CA HIS A 197 13.57 -5.13 11.48
C HIS A 197 12.15 -5.49 11.02
N HIS A 198 12.00 -6.36 10.02
CA HIS A 198 10.69 -6.79 9.53
C HIS A 198 9.88 -7.48 10.62
N LEU A 199 10.47 -8.42 11.35
CA LEU A 199 9.79 -9.09 12.46
C LEU A 199 9.41 -8.11 13.57
N SER A 200 10.25 -7.13 13.88
CA SER A 200 9.92 -6.09 14.86
C SER A 200 8.68 -5.29 14.46
N GLU A 201 8.50 -5.02 13.16
CA GLU A 201 7.31 -4.33 12.65
C GLU A 201 6.08 -5.26 12.66
N MET A 202 6.23 -6.51 12.17
CA MET A 202 5.15 -7.50 12.09
C MET A 202 4.62 -7.92 13.47
N CYS A 203 5.50 -8.04 14.46
CA CYS A 203 5.12 -8.49 15.80
C CYS A 203 4.67 -7.35 16.73
N ALA A 204 4.77 -6.09 16.29
CA ALA A 204 4.31 -4.92 17.05
C ALA A 204 2.80 -4.68 16.87
N PRO A 205 2.17 -3.80 17.69
CA PRO A 205 0.83 -3.31 17.41
C PRO A 205 0.71 -2.70 16.01
N GLY A 206 -0.33 -3.08 15.28
CA GLY A 206 -0.60 -2.55 13.93
C GLY A 206 -0.95 -1.05 13.91
N MET A 207 -1.10 -0.51 12.70
CA MET A 207 -1.44 0.90 12.51
C MET A 207 -2.95 1.18 12.50
N GLY A 208 -3.78 0.17 12.25
CA GLY A 208 -5.25 0.29 12.27
C GLY A 208 -5.85 0.41 13.68
N PRO A 209 -7.19 0.38 13.81
CA PRO A 209 -7.87 0.43 15.12
C PRO A 209 -7.55 -0.78 15.99
N ASN A 210 -7.42 -1.96 15.38
CA ASN A 210 -6.99 -3.16 16.07
C ASN A 210 -5.49 -3.06 16.40
N LYS A 211 -5.17 -2.92 17.69
CA LYS A 211 -3.80 -2.80 18.23
C LYS A 211 -3.25 -4.12 18.78
N THR A 212 -3.90 -5.25 18.47
CA THR A 212 -3.39 -6.58 18.83
C THR A 212 -1.99 -6.76 18.24
N ALA A 213 -1.06 -7.23 19.08
CA ALA A 213 0.33 -7.48 18.73
C ALA A 213 0.66 -8.95 18.97
N LEU A 214 1.55 -9.52 18.16
CA LEU A 214 1.99 -10.92 18.33
C LEU A 214 2.92 -11.08 19.53
N LEU A 215 3.73 -10.05 19.82
CA LEU A 215 4.70 -10.05 20.91
C LEU A 215 4.51 -8.83 21.81
N THR A 216 4.72 -9.01 23.11
CA THR A 216 4.77 -7.91 24.07
C THR A 216 5.99 -7.01 23.82
N LYS A 217 6.02 -5.84 24.46
CA LYS A 217 7.17 -4.93 24.37
C LYS A 217 8.46 -5.59 24.89
N GLN A 218 8.39 -6.36 25.97
CA GLN A 218 9.56 -7.09 26.51
C GLN A 218 10.04 -8.16 25.53
N GLU A 219 9.12 -8.94 24.96
CA GLU A 219 9.46 -10.01 24.03
C GLU A 219 10.07 -9.48 22.73
N ARG A 220 9.59 -8.35 22.21
CA ARG A 220 10.23 -7.71 21.06
C ARG A 220 11.64 -7.23 21.38
N ALA A 221 11.89 -6.73 22.59
CA ALA A 221 13.25 -6.36 23.01
C ALA A 221 14.16 -7.59 23.10
N ALA A 222 13.65 -8.72 23.59
CA ALA A 222 14.38 -9.98 23.60
C ALA A 222 14.68 -10.49 22.18
N MET A 223 13.70 -10.46 21.28
CA MET A 223 13.87 -10.82 19.86
C MET A 223 14.94 -9.95 19.18
N LEU A 224 14.95 -8.65 19.44
CA LEU A 224 15.95 -7.72 18.89
C LEU A 224 17.37 -7.96 19.48
N ALA A 225 17.48 -8.69 20.59
CA ALA A 225 18.74 -9.08 21.19
C ALA A 225 19.32 -10.39 20.61
N CYS A 226 18.54 -11.15 19.82
CA CYS A 226 19.05 -12.30 19.09
C CYS A 226 20.21 -11.88 18.16
N THR A 227 21.28 -12.67 18.13
CA THR A 227 22.51 -12.31 17.42
C THR A 227 22.65 -12.99 16.06
N ASN A 228 21.90 -14.07 15.86
CA ASN A 228 21.95 -14.89 14.66
C ASN A 228 20.56 -15.50 14.36
N MET A 229 20.45 -16.14 13.18
CA MET A 229 19.18 -16.69 12.70
C MET A 229 18.68 -17.89 13.53
N ILE A 230 19.58 -18.67 14.11
CA ILE A 230 19.22 -19.86 14.89
C ILE A 230 18.54 -19.42 16.18
N ASP A 231 19.17 -18.52 16.94
CA ASP A 231 18.58 -17.95 18.16
C ASP A 231 17.19 -17.33 17.88
N LEU A 232 17.05 -16.69 16.73
CA LEU A 232 15.80 -16.05 16.32
C LEU A 232 14.71 -17.08 15.99
N ILE A 233 15.06 -18.16 15.27
CA ILE A 233 14.11 -19.23 14.96
C ILE A 233 13.65 -19.91 16.25
N ASP A 234 14.59 -20.26 17.14
CA ASP A 234 14.27 -20.89 18.42
C ASP A 234 13.37 -20.00 19.26
N PHE A 235 13.65 -18.69 19.31
CA PHE A 235 12.80 -17.71 19.99
C PHE A 235 11.37 -17.66 19.41
N LEU A 236 11.24 -17.60 18.09
CA LEU A 236 9.92 -17.52 17.45
C LEU A 236 9.14 -18.83 17.63
N ASP A 237 9.82 -19.97 17.56
CA ASP A 237 9.23 -21.29 17.83
C ASP A 237 8.70 -21.36 19.27
N GLU A 238 9.45 -20.88 20.27
CA GLU A 238 8.96 -20.81 21.65
C GLU A 238 7.68 -19.97 21.75
N LYS A 239 7.65 -18.78 21.13
CA LYS A 239 6.54 -17.81 21.29
C LYS A 239 5.26 -18.19 20.54
N ARG A 240 5.37 -18.85 19.39
CA ARG A 240 4.21 -19.34 18.65
C ARG A 240 3.72 -20.70 19.16
N GLY A 241 4.60 -21.50 19.77
CA GLY A 241 4.38 -22.93 19.98
C GLY A 241 4.81 -23.78 18.76
N GLY A 242 5.82 -23.31 18.03
CA GLY A 242 6.40 -23.89 16.81
C GLY A 242 5.92 -23.16 15.55
N LEU A 243 6.84 -22.56 14.78
CA LEU A 243 6.54 -22.01 13.47
C LEU A 243 6.26 -23.13 12.47
N ARG A 244 5.19 -22.99 11.69
CA ARG A 244 4.91 -23.89 10.57
C ARG A 244 5.96 -23.69 9.47
N ARG A 245 6.66 -24.77 9.14
CA ARG A 245 7.65 -24.82 8.06
C ARG A 245 7.02 -25.52 6.85
N ASP A 246 7.31 -25.03 5.65
CA ASP A 246 6.82 -25.66 4.43
C ASP A 246 7.31 -27.12 4.36
N GLY A 247 6.38 -28.08 4.41
CA GLY A 247 6.66 -29.52 4.41
C GLY A 247 6.31 -30.24 5.73
N THR A 248 6.02 -29.52 6.81
CA THR A 248 5.49 -30.09 8.05
C THR A 248 3.98 -29.81 8.14
N ARG A 249 3.16 -30.87 7.99
CA ARG A 249 1.73 -30.86 8.31
C ARG A 249 1.51 -31.06 9.80
#